data_AF-A0A2T6AZ33-F1
#
_entry.id   AF-A0A2T6AZ33-F1
#
_cell.length_a   1.000
_cell.length_b   1.000
_cell.length_c   1.000
_cell.angle_alpha   90.00
_cell.angle_beta   90.00
_cell.angle_gamma   90.00
#
_symmetry.space_group_name_H-M   'P 1'
#
loop_
_entity.id
_entity.type
_entity.pdbx_description
1 polymer ?
#
loop_
_entity_poly.entity_id
_entity_poly.type
_entity_poly.pdbx_seq_one_letter_code
_entity_poly.pdbx_strand_id
1 'polypeptide(L)'
;MPAFIVYSSLEGGTDRTVIRYGEAPAEDIEDQAGTNEIAVAVLASQLDNFYTYARIVEDAPENTSGSYVAQIKYYPGDQSFGFFIGSSISSDITVKQQRDILLADSDWTQLADAPLTATKKAQWATYRQALRDISSQPGYPGSVTWPTPPS
;
A
#
# COMPACT_ATOMS: atom_id res chain seq x y z
N MET A 1 17.22 6.18 -27.79
CA MET A 1 16.95 7.31 -26.88
C MET A 1 17.24 6.80 -25.47
N PRO A 2 17.76 7.62 -24.53
CA PRO A 2 17.98 7.15 -23.16
C PRO A 2 16.65 6.82 -22.47
N ALA A 3 16.65 5.74 -21.71
CA ALA A 3 15.56 5.45 -20.78
C ALA A 3 15.68 6.39 -19.57
N PHE A 4 14.53 6.77 -19.02
CA PHE A 4 14.45 7.53 -17.78
C PHE A 4 13.50 6.86 -16.79
N ILE A 5 13.71 7.17 -15.52
CA ILE A 5 12.78 6.85 -14.44
C ILE A 5 12.40 8.14 -13.72
N VAL A 6 11.25 8.10 -13.06
CA VAL A 6 10.77 9.15 -12.18
C VAL A 6 10.45 8.55 -10.83
N TYR A 7 10.84 9.24 -9.75
CA TYR A 7 10.53 8.88 -8.37
C TYR A 7 10.20 10.13 -7.55
N SER A 8 9.55 9.95 -6.40
CA SER A 8 9.21 11.06 -5.49
C SER A 8 10.44 11.57 -4.74
N SER A 9 10.64 12.89 -4.71
CA SER A 9 11.70 13.53 -3.93
C SER A 9 11.44 13.52 -2.42
N LEU A 10 10.20 13.21 -2.01
CA LEU A 10 9.77 13.18 -0.62
C LEU A 10 10.03 11.82 0.05
N GLU A 11 10.32 10.78 -0.73
CA GLU A 11 10.69 9.47 -0.19
C GLU A 11 12.05 9.54 0.51
N GLY A 12 12.08 9.10 1.77
CA GLY A 12 13.32 8.90 2.55
C GLY A 12 13.89 7.49 2.37
N GLY A 13 15.04 7.20 3.00
CA GLY A 13 15.67 5.88 2.95
C GLY A 13 16.70 5.72 1.82
N THR A 14 17.15 4.49 1.60
CA THR A 14 18.21 4.15 0.62
C THR A 14 17.67 3.85 -0.77
N ASP A 15 16.39 3.50 -0.88
CA ASP A 15 15.71 3.14 -2.12
C ASP A 15 14.57 4.10 -2.44
N ARG A 16 14.18 4.15 -3.72
CA ARG A 16 13.08 4.95 -4.25
C ARG A 16 12.18 4.07 -5.08
N THR A 17 10.87 4.26 -4.95
CA THR A 17 9.91 3.57 -5.81
C THR A 17 9.82 4.29 -7.14
N VAL A 18 10.06 3.57 -8.23
CA VAL A 18 9.84 4.13 -9.57
C VAL A 18 8.34 4.26 -9.81
N ILE A 19 7.86 5.48 -10.01
CA ILE A 19 6.43 5.79 -10.20
C ILE A 19 6.06 5.96 -11.68
N ARG A 20 7.06 6.27 -12.53
CA ARG A 20 6.92 6.43 -13.97
C ARG A 20 8.26 6.18 -14.63
N TYR A 21 8.25 5.72 -15.87
CA TYR A 21 9.45 5.53 -16.68
C TYR A 21 9.09 5.59 -18.17
N GLY A 22 10.10 5.74 -19.02
CA GLY A 22 9.93 5.81 -20.46
C GLY A 22 11.24 6.08 -21.18
N GLU A 23 11.15 6.48 -22.45
CA GLU A 23 12.29 6.93 -23.24
C GLU A 23 12.07 8.37 -23.68
N ALA A 24 13.10 9.20 -23.57
CA ALA A 24 13.07 10.60 -23.99
C ALA A 24 14.46 11.02 -24.51
N PRO A 25 14.58 12.08 -25.33
CA PRO A 25 15.86 12.75 -25.58
C PRO A 25 16.51 13.16 -24.25
N ALA A 26 17.85 13.19 -24.20
CA ALA A 26 18.57 13.45 -22.94
C ALA A 26 18.26 14.85 -22.38
N GLU A 27 18.03 15.80 -23.29
CA GLU A 27 17.61 17.17 -23.01
C GLU A 27 16.22 17.29 -22.37
N ASP A 28 15.33 16.33 -22.61
CA ASP A 28 13.92 16.37 -22.20
C ASP A 28 13.65 15.52 -20.93
N ILE A 29 14.69 14.91 -20.34
CA ILE A 29 14.53 14.01 -19.18
C ILE A 29 14.05 14.79 -17.96
N GLU A 30 14.61 15.96 -17.68
CA GLU A 30 14.23 16.76 -16.51
C GLU A 30 12.77 17.21 -16.59
N ASP A 31 12.25 17.44 -17.80
CA ASP A 31 10.86 17.82 -18.05
C ASP A 31 9.85 16.68 -17.75
N GLN A 32 10.33 15.45 -17.58
CA GLN A 32 9.47 14.33 -17.20
C GLN A 32 9.10 14.33 -15.72
N ALA A 33 9.72 15.18 -14.89
CA ALA A 33 9.43 15.29 -13.47
C ALA A 33 8.34 16.34 -13.19
N GLY A 34 7.35 15.97 -12.37
CA GLY A 34 6.38 16.89 -11.78
C GLY A 34 6.86 17.56 -10.49
N THR A 35 5.94 18.21 -9.78
CA THR A 35 6.23 18.82 -8.46
C THR A 35 6.57 17.74 -7.44
N ASN A 36 7.70 17.91 -6.74
CA ASN A 36 8.26 16.93 -5.79
C ASN A 36 8.60 15.57 -6.42
N GLU A 37 8.89 15.56 -7.71
CA GLU A 37 9.38 14.39 -8.43
C GLU A 37 10.80 14.67 -8.95
N ILE A 38 11.55 13.60 -9.17
CA ILE A 38 12.88 13.67 -9.79
C ILE A 38 12.89 12.68 -10.93
N ALA A 39 13.28 13.16 -12.11
CA ALA A 39 13.55 12.34 -13.28
C ALA A 39 15.06 12.12 -13.43
N VAL A 40 15.48 10.89 -13.68
CA VAL A 40 16.89 10.55 -13.91
C VAL A 40 17.03 9.60 -15.09
N ALA A 41 18.13 9.77 -15.83
CA ALA A 41 18.50 8.84 -16.89
C ALA A 41 18.95 7.49 -16.28
N VAL A 42 18.54 6.40 -16.90
CA VAL A 42 19.01 5.05 -16.56
C VAL A 42 20.43 4.87 -17.13
N LEU A 43 21.37 4.49 -16.28
CA LEU A 43 22.73 4.18 -16.73
C LEU A 43 22.73 3.05 -17.75
N ALA A 44 23.59 3.15 -18.77
CA ALA A 44 23.72 2.12 -19.80
C ALA A 44 24.03 0.73 -19.21
N SER A 45 24.81 0.67 -18.12
CA SER A 45 25.14 -0.56 -17.40
C SER A 45 23.97 -1.18 -16.63
N GLN A 46 22.86 -0.46 -16.50
CA GLN A 46 21.65 -0.90 -15.77
C GLN A 46 20.44 -1.07 -16.67
N LEU A 47 20.54 -0.78 -17.98
CA LEU A 47 19.42 -0.91 -18.91
C LEU A 47 18.83 -2.32 -18.92
N ASP A 48 19.67 -3.36 -18.94
CA ASP A 48 19.20 -4.75 -18.96
C ASP A 48 18.38 -5.10 -17.70
N ASN A 49 18.86 -4.68 -16.52
CA ASN A 49 18.14 -4.87 -15.27
C ASN A 49 16.82 -4.10 -15.28
N PHE A 50 16.87 -2.83 -15.68
CA PHE A 50 15.70 -1.96 -15.75
C PHE A 50 14.61 -2.52 -16.67
N TYR A 51 14.92 -2.85 -17.92
CA TYR A 51 13.93 -3.40 -18.85
C TYR A 51 13.44 -4.78 -18.43
N THR A 52 14.29 -5.60 -17.80
CA THR A 52 13.86 -6.89 -17.24
C THR A 52 12.79 -6.67 -16.19
N TYR A 53 12.97 -5.71 -15.28
CA TYR A 53 11.99 -5.40 -14.23
C TYR A 53 10.75 -4.69 -14.78
N ALA A 54 10.92 -3.76 -15.73
CA ALA A 54 9.81 -3.09 -16.42
C ALA A 54 8.87 -4.09 -17.07
N ARG A 55 9.42 -5.05 -17.83
CA ARG A 55 8.63 -6.14 -18.43
C ARG A 55 7.86 -6.93 -17.38
N ILE A 56 8.48 -7.26 -16.24
CA ILE A 56 7.79 -8.01 -15.18
C ILE A 56 6.66 -7.18 -14.56
N VAL A 57 6.83 -5.87 -14.41
CA VAL A 57 5.79 -4.97 -13.88
C VAL A 57 4.65 -4.77 -14.88
N GLU A 58 4.96 -4.62 -16.17
CA GLU A 58 3.98 -4.46 -17.25
C GLU A 58 3.19 -5.74 -17.51
N ASP A 59 3.89 -6.88 -17.55
CA ASP A 59 3.30 -8.23 -17.72
C ASP A 59 2.86 -8.84 -16.38
N ALA A 60 2.82 -8.06 -15.29
CA ALA A 60 2.46 -8.56 -13.98
C ALA A 60 1.06 -9.22 -14.08
N PRO A 61 0.91 -10.48 -13.64
CA PRO A 61 -0.33 -11.21 -13.82
C PRO A 61 -1.49 -10.40 -13.24
N GLU A 62 -2.55 -10.25 -14.04
CA GLU A 62 -3.73 -9.51 -13.62
C GLU A 62 -4.18 -10.03 -12.26
N ASN A 63 -4.33 -9.06 -11.37
CA ASN A 63 -4.49 -9.29 -9.96
C ASN A 63 -5.84 -9.98 -9.70
N THR A 64 -5.87 -11.31 -9.73
CA THR A 64 -7.11 -12.08 -9.57
C THR A 64 -7.71 -11.88 -8.16
N SER A 65 -6.99 -11.24 -7.22
CA SER A 65 -7.41 -11.08 -5.82
C SER A 65 -6.88 -9.82 -5.08
N GLY A 66 -6.54 -8.72 -5.76
CA GLY A 66 -6.03 -7.49 -5.11
C GLY A 66 -4.70 -7.62 -4.34
N SER A 67 -3.86 -8.63 -4.62
CA SER A 67 -3.04 -9.31 -3.61
C SER A 67 -1.51 -9.08 -3.65
N TYR A 68 -0.94 -8.63 -4.75
CA TYR A 68 0.51 -8.35 -4.82
C TYR A 68 0.78 -7.02 -5.50
N VAL A 69 1.88 -6.38 -5.08
CA VAL A 69 2.48 -5.20 -5.72
C VAL A 69 3.85 -5.60 -6.27
N ALA A 70 4.03 -5.38 -7.56
CA ALA A 70 5.32 -5.47 -8.23
C ALA A 70 5.83 -4.05 -8.44
N GLN A 71 7.01 -3.74 -7.91
CA GLN A 71 7.60 -2.40 -7.98
C GLN A 71 9.07 -2.49 -8.37
N ILE A 72 9.49 -1.56 -9.22
CA ILE A 72 10.90 -1.31 -9.48
C ILE A 72 11.42 -0.39 -8.36
N LYS A 73 12.52 -0.78 -7.74
CA LYS A 73 13.24 0.02 -6.75
C LYS A 73 14.50 0.59 -7.40
N TYR A 74 14.73 1.87 -7.20
CA TYR A 74 15.94 2.56 -7.63
C TYR A 74 16.77 2.93 -6.41
N TYR A 75 18.08 2.73 -6.47
CA TYR A 75 19.01 3.05 -5.40
C TYR A 75 19.90 4.22 -5.85
N PRO A 76 19.59 5.48 -5.47
CA PRO A 76 20.34 6.63 -5.97
C PRO A 76 21.82 6.65 -5.58
N GLY A 77 22.20 5.97 -4.49
CA GLY A 77 23.57 5.96 -3.98
C GLY A 77 24.56 5.21 -4.88
N ASP A 78 24.12 4.16 -5.56
CA ASP A 78 24.92 3.37 -6.50
C ASP A 78 24.32 3.32 -7.92
N GLN A 79 23.21 4.03 -8.13
CA GLN A 79 22.44 4.10 -9.38
C GLN A 79 21.99 2.73 -9.89
N SER A 80 21.75 1.79 -8.98
CA SER A 80 21.30 0.44 -9.31
C SER A 80 19.78 0.27 -9.24
N PHE A 81 19.30 -0.85 -9.77
CA PHE A 81 17.90 -1.23 -9.74
C PHE A 81 17.70 -2.53 -8.97
N GLY A 82 16.62 -2.58 -8.22
CA GLY A 82 16.09 -3.78 -7.59
C GLY A 82 14.64 -3.99 -7.97
N PHE A 83 14.15 -5.18 -7.66
CA PHE A 83 12.77 -5.57 -7.89
C PHE A 83 12.13 -6.02 -6.60
N PHE A 84 10.96 -5.48 -6.30
CA PHE A 84 10.20 -5.82 -5.11
C PHE A 84 8.87 -6.46 -5.51
N ILE A 85 8.65 -7.69 -5.03
CA ILE A 85 7.33 -8.30 -4.95
C ILE A 85 6.91 -8.27 -3.49
N GLY A 86 5.84 -7.54 -3.21
CA GLY A 86 5.21 -7.52 -1.90
C GLY A 86 3.75 -7.91 -2.01
N SER A 87 3.14 -8.24 -0.88
CA SER A 87 1.70 -8.45 -0.82
C SER A 87 1.00 -7.19 -0.33
N SER A 88 0.02 -6.69 -1.09
CA SER A 88 -0.96 -5.70 -0.60
C SER A 88 -1.96 -6.31 0.39
N ILE A 89 -1.98 -7.65 0.53
CA ILE A 89 -2.92 -8.41 1.37
C ILE A 89 -2.58 -8.30 2.86
N SER A 90 -1.30 -8.17 3.23
CA SER A 90 -0.90 -8.35 4.64
C SER A 90 -1.64 -7.37 5.56
N SER A 91 -1.80 -6.12 5.16
CA SER A 91 -2.54 -5.14 5.95
C SER A 91 -4.06 -5.33 5.88
N ASP A 92 -4.65 -5.60 4.70
CA ASP A 92 -6.11 -5.80 4.55
C ASP A 92 -6.61 -7.06 5.28
N ILE A 93 -5.93 -8.20 5.11
CA ILE A 93 -6.28 -9.43 5.82
C ILE A 93 -6.03 -9.30 7.31
N THR A 94 -4.91 -8.71 7.74
CA THR A 94 -4.65 -8.54 9.18
C THR A 94 -5.72 -7.66 9.83
N VAL A 95 -6.11 -6.57 9.17
CA VAL A 95 -7.19 -5.71 9.66
C VAL A 95 -8.54 -6.44 9.65
N LYS A 96 -8.89 -7.17 8.59
CA LYS A 96 -10.13 -7.97 8.56
C LYS A 96 -10.15 -9.05 9.64
N GLN A 97 -9.05 -9.76 9.86
CA GLN A 97 -8.92 -10.77 10.90
C GLN A 97 -9.09 -10.17 12.29
N GLN A 98 -8.41 -9.04 12.58
CA GLN A 98 -8.55 -8.37 13.87
C GLN A 98 -9.99 -7.86 14.09
N ARG A 99 -10.63 -7.32 13.04
CA ARG A 99 -12.04 -6.94 13.09
C ARG A 99 -12.93 -8.13 13.42
N ASP A 100 -12.72 -9.26 12.74
CA ASP A 100 -13.53 -10.46 12.92
C ASP A 100 -13.34 -11.07 14.32
N ILE A 101 -12.12 -11.02 14.87
CA ILE A 101 -11.83 -11.40 16.27
C ILE A 101 -12.59 -10.49 17.24
N LEU A 102 -12.50 -9.16 17.09
CA LEU A 102 -13.18 -8.22 17.99
C LEU A 102 -14.71 -8.31 17.89
N LEU A 103 -15.24 -8.65 16.70
CA LEU A 103 -16.65 -8.97 16.51
C LEU A 103 -17.02 -10.30 17.17
N ALA A 104 -16.18 -11.34 17.11
CA ALA A 104 -16.45 -12.58 17.83
C ALA A 104 -16.43 -12.38 19.36
N ASP A 105 -15.43 -11.68 19.88
CA ASP A 105 -15.26 -11.43 21.31
C ASP A 105 -16.40 -10.60 21.92
N SER A 106 -17.02 -9.73 21.11
CA SER A 106 -18.15 -8.90 21.52
C SER A 106 -19.51 -9.49 21.16
N ASP A 107 -19.58 -10.70 20.59
CA ASP A 107 -20.83 -11.26 20.06
C ASP A 107 -21.85 -11.56 21.16
N TRP A 108 -21.38 -12.11 22.28
CA TRP A 108 -22.20 -12.42 23.45
C TRP A 108 -22.99 -11.21 23.98
N THR A 109 -22.50 -9.98 23.76
CA THR A 109 -23.14 -8.75 24.23
C THR A 109 -24.46 -8.44 23.50
N GLN A 110 -24.65 -9.00 22.31
CA GLN A 110 -25.82 -8.77 21.46
C GLN A 110 -26.96 -9.74 21.74
N LEU A 111 -26.71 -10.81 22.51
CA LEU A 111 -27.71 -11.81 22.83
C LEU A 111 -28.80 -11.22 23.74
N ALA A 112 -30.03 -11.71 23.59
CA ALA A 112 -31.18 -11.23 24.36
C ALA A 112 -31.02 -11.52 25.87
N ASP A 113 -30.40 -12.66 26.20
CA ASP A 113 -30.11 -13.16 27.54
C ASP A 113 -28.81 -12.60 28.16
N ALA A 114 -28.05 -11.80 27.41
CA ALA A 114 -26.81 -11.21 27.92
C ALA A 114 -27.09 -10.38 29.20
N PRO A 115 -26.27 -10.54 30.27
CA PRO A 115 -26.44 -9.88 31.57
C PRO A 115 -26.04 -8.39 31.54
N LEU A 116 -26.50 -7.66 30.52
CA LEU A 116 -26.19 -6.26 30.27
C LEU A 116 -27.47 -5.43 30.31
N THR A 117 -27.37 -4.22 30.85
CA THR A 117 -28.46 -3.24 30.76
C THR A 117 -28.68 -2.81 29.31
N ALA A 118 -29.88 -2.31 29.00
CA ALA A 118 -30.20 -1.82 27.65
C ALA A 118 -29.20 -0.75 27.17
N THR A 119 -28.77 0.14 28.07
CA THR A 119 -27.74 1.15 27.79
C THR A 119 -26.41 0.51 27.41
N LYS A 120 -25.96 -0.52 28.13
CA LYS A 120 -24.72 -1.24 27.82
C LYS A 120 -24.80 -1.99 26.49
N LYS A 121 -25.94 -2.63 26.20
CA LYS A 121 -26.17 -3.27 24.90
C LYS A 121 -26.09 -2.26 23.74
N ALA A 122 -26.65 -1.06 23.91
CA ALA A 122 -26.55 0.00 22.91
C ALA A 122 -25.09 0.48 22.70
N GLN A 123 -24.30 0.62 23.76
CA GLN A 123 -22.87 0.97 23.65
C GLN A 123 -22.09 -0.09 22.86
N TRP A 124 -22.34 -1.37 23.13
CA TRP A 124 -21.73 -2.48 22.40
C TRP A 124 -22.19 -2.55 20.94
N ALA A 125 -23.44 -2.23 20.64
CA ALA A 125 -23.94 -2.13 19.27
C ALA A 125 -23.20 -1.05 18.47
N THR A 126 -23.02 0.15 19.05
CA THR A 126 -22.23 1.23 18.44
C THR A 126 -20.78 0.83 18.22
N TYR A 127 -20.14 0.19 19.20
CA TYR A 127 -18.78 -0.33 19.08
C TYR A 127 -18.65 -1.32 17.92
N ARG A 128 -19.57 -2.29 17.82
CA ARG A 128 -19.58 -3.29 16.75
C ARG A 128 -19.87 -2.69 15.39
N GLN A 129 -20.66 -1.62 15.32
CA GLN A 129 -20.87 -0.89 14.07
C GLN A 129 -19.57 -0.21 13.63
N ALA A 130 -18.89 0.49 14.55
CA ALA A 130 -17.60 1.13 14.27
C ALA A 130 -16.53 0.12 13.81
N LEU A 131 -16.54 -1.12 14.34
CA LEU A 131 -15.69 -2.20 13.83
C LEU A 131 -16.00 -2.58 12.38
N ARG A 132 -17.29 -2.66 11.99
CA ARG A 132 -17.69 -2.98 10.61
C ARG A 132 -17.33 -1.88 9.63
N ASP A 133 -17.32 -0.64 10.09
CA ASP A 133 -17.02 0.53 9.28
C ASP A 133 -15.50 0.75 9.07
N ILE A 134 -14.64 -0.12 9.63
CA ILE A 134 -13.17 -0.03 9.50
C ILE A 134 -12.68 0.00 8.05
N SER A 135 -13.26 -0.83 7.17
CA SER A 135 -12.86 -0.88 5.75
C SER A 135 -13.23 0.38 4.98
N SER A 136 -14.07 1.23 5.56
CA SER A 136 -14.50 2.51 5.00
C SER A 136 -13.66 3.69 5.52
N GLN A 137 -12.70 3.44 6.43
CA GLN A 137 -11.87 4.51 6.99
C GLN A 137 -10.84 5.02 5.97
N PRO A 138 -10.56 6.33 5.96
CA PRO A 138 -9.46 6.88 5.20
C PRO A 138 -8.13 6.32 5.74
N GLY A 139 -7.27 5.83 4.84
CA GLY A 139 -6.01 5.19 5.21
C GLY A 139 -6.09 3.67 5.34
N TYR A 140 -7.26 3.05 5.22
CA TYR A 140 -7.38 1.60 5.11
C TYR A 140 -6.62 1.07 3.88
N PRO A 141 -5.90 -0.06 3.98
CA PRO A 141 -5.63 -0.86 5.20
C PRO A 141 -4.36 -0.43 5.98
N GLY A 142 -3.63 0.59 5.51
CA GLY A 142 -2.32 0.98 6.06
C GLY A 142 -2.35 1.78 7.37
N SER A 143 -3.45 2.48 7.68
CA SER A 143 -3.63 3.27 8.90
C SER A 143 -5.11 3.21 9.30
N VAL A 144 -5.41 2.41 10.32
CA VAL A 144 -6.78 2.15 10.80
C VAL A 144 -6.89 2.55 12.26
N THR A 145 -7.96 3.28 12.60
CA THR A 145 -8.29 3.63 13.98
C THR A 145 -9.29 2.63 14.54
N TRP A 146 -8.87 1.90 15.58
CA TRP A 146 -9.70 0.91 16.25
C TRP A 146 -10.57 1.56 17.33
N PRO A 147 -11.89 1.27 17.38
CA PRO A 147 -12.74 1.74 18.46
C PRO A 147 -12.33 1.10 19.80
N THR A 148 -12.54 1.80 20.90
CA THR A 148 -12.29 1.28 22.26
C THR A 148 -13.52 0.51 22.75
N PRO A 149 -13.36 -0.70 23.32
CA PRO A 149 -14.49 -1.47 23.84
C PRO A 149 -15.16 -0.76 25.03
N PRO A 150 -16.49 -0.83 25.16
CA PRO A 150 -17.21 -0.36 26.34
C PRO A 150 -16.82 -1.14 27.61
N SER A 151 -16.94 -0.50 28.77
CA SER A 151 -16.77 -1.12 30.10
C SER A 151 -17.98 -1.94 30.56
#